data_AF-A0A7Y2B787-F1
#
_entry.id   AF-A0A7Y2B787-F1
#
_cell.length_a   1.000
_cell.length_b   1.000
_cell.length_c   1.000
_cell.angle_alpha   90.00
_cell.angle_beta   90.00
_cell.angle_gamma   90.00
#
_symmetry.space_group_name_H-M   'P 1'
#
loop_
_entity.id
_entity.type
_entity.pdbx_description
1 polymer ?
#
loop_
_entity_poly.entity_id
_entity_poly.type
_entity_poly.pdbx_seq_one_letter_code
_entity_poly.pdbx_strand_id
1 'polypeptide(L)'
;QAALDHSPDLPIAYQYIATSYMLEKRWDEAAEVFERLIDLGWAVDANRGELAVALINGRRMGEAAEQIRLGLAENPGDSRLATLEDAIRTARETGKAVNIAYTTDLMNQ
;
A
#
# COMPACT_ATOMS: atom_id res chain seq x y z
N GLN A 1 17.88 18.02 -11.75
CA GLN A 1 18.66 16.88 -12.26
C GLN A 1 17.68 15.74 -12.47
N ALA A 2 17.35 15.45 -13.73
CA ALA A 2 16.40 14.43 -14.16
C ALA A 2 17.18 13.35 -14.91
N ALA A 3 17.19 12.13 -14.39
CA ALA A 3 17.76 10.94 -15.04
C ALA A 3 17.33 9.66 -14.29
N LEU A 4 16.02 9.38 -14.25
CA LEU A 4 15.50 8.05 -13.89
C LEU A 4 14.61 7.51 -15.02
N ASP A 5 15.02 7.79 -16.25
CA ASP A 5 14.40 7.27 -17.46
C ASP A 5 14.89 5.83 -17.74
N HIS A 6 13.91 4.92 -17.77
CA HIS A 6 13.88 3.69 -18.56
C HIS A 6 14.68 2.47 -18.10
N SER A 7 14.37 1.97 -16.91
CA SER A 7 14.29 0.50 -16.74
C SER A 7 12.82 0.13 -16.53
N PRO A 8 12.04 -0.12 -17.60
CA PRO A 8 10.61 -0.46 -17.49
C PRO A 8 10.34 -1.69 -16.63
N ASP A 9 11.35 -2.55 -16.41
CA ASP A 9 11.25 -3.74 -15.57
C ASP A 9 11.47 -3.45 -14.06
N LEU A 10 11.98 -2.27 -13.72
CA LEU A 10 12.36 -1.93 -12.34
C LEU A 10 11.14 -1.76 -11.41
N PRO A 11 10.07 -1.03 -11.78
CA PRO A 11 8.88 -0.91 -10.93
C PRO A 11 8.21 -2.26 -10.66
N ILE A 12 8.15 -3.12 -11.69
CA ILE A 12 7.57 -4.46 -11.60
C ILE A 12 8.41 -5.33 -10.65
N ALA A 13 9.74 -5.28 -10.75
CA ALA A 13 10.63 -6.00 -9.85
C ALA A 13 10.44 -5.57 -8.38
N TYR A 14 10.37 -4.27 -8.12
CA TYR A 14 10.09 -3.75 -6.77
C TYR A 14 8.69 -4.14 -6.27
N GLN A 15 7.69 -4.18 -7.15
CA GLN A 15 6.35 -4.65 -6.81
C GLN A 15 6.35 -6.13 -6.41
N TYR A 16 7.11 -6.99 -7.12
CA TYR A 16 7.28 -8.39 -6.72
C TYR A 16 7.99 -8.53 -5.37
N ILE A 17 9.02 -7.72 -5.10
CA ILE A 17 9.73 -7.71 -3.81
C ILE A 17 8.76 -7.34 -2.69
N ALA A 18 8.04 -6.22 -2.83
CA ALA A 18 7.09 -5.77 -1.83
C ALA A 18 5.98 -6.81 -1.60
N THR A 19 5.46 -7.40 -2.68
CA THR A 19 4.45 -8.46 -2.63
C THR A 19 4.98 -9.72 -1.92
N SER A 20 6.24 -10.11 -2.15
CA SER A 20 6.89 -11.21 -1.42
C SER A 20 6.95 -10.91 0.08
N TYR A 21 7.35 -9.70 0.45
CA TYR A 21 7.35 -9.27 1.85
C TYR A 21 5.95 -9.28 2.46
N MET A 22 4.92 -8.85 1.71
CA MET A 22 3.53 -8.95 2.16
C MET A 22 3.09 -10.40 2.41
N LEU A 23 3.44 -11.33 1.52
CA LEU A 23 3.15 -12.76 1.69
C LEU A 23 3.90 -13.37 2.89
N GLU A 24 5.14 -12.93 3.12
CA GLU A 24 5.97 -13.33 4.27
C GLU A 24 5.57 -12.64 5.58
N LYS A 25 4.55 -11.76 5.57
CA LYS A 25 4.13 -10.94 6.71
C LYS A 25 5.20 -9.99 7.24
N ARG A 26 6.13 -9.62 6.37
CA ARG A 26 7.22 -8.68 6.60
C ARG A 26 6.74 -7.28 6.26
N TRP A 27 5.86 -6.77 7.11
CA TRP A 27 5.04 -5.60 6.83
C TRP A 27 5.87 -4.31 6.74
N ASP A 28 6.89 -4.18 7.58
CA ASP A 28 7.75 -3.01 7.60
C ASP A 28 8.62 -2.96 6.32
N GLU A 29 9.22 -4.08 5.93
CA GLU A 29 9.98 -4.14 4.68
C GLU A 29 9.10 -3.94 3.44
N ALA A 30 7.88 -4.46 3.45
CA ALA A 30 6.92 -4.20 2.38
C ALA A 30 6.57 -2.70 2.29
N ALA A 31 6.33 -2.05 3.44
CA ALA A 31 6.02 -0.62 3.50
C ALA A 31 7.19 0.22 2.95
N GLU A 32 8.43 -0.07 3.33
CA GLU A 32 9.61 0.64 2.83
C GLU A 32 9.73 0.55 1.30
N VAL A 33 9.45 -0.62 0.71
CA VAL A 33 9.49 -0.76 -0.75
C VAL A 33 8.37 0.01 -1.44
N PHE A 34 7.14 -0.02 -0.91
CA PHE A 34 6.04 0.76 -1.49
C PHE A 34 6.24 2.27 -1.35
N GLU A 35 6.77 2.74 -0.22
CA GLU A 35 7.18 4.15 -0.04
C GLU A 35 8.20 4.54 -1.12
N ARG A 36 9.20 3.69 -1.36
CA ARG A 36 10.19 3.93 -2.41
C ARG A 36 9.58 3.99 -3.81
N LEU A 37 8.63 3.10 -4.12
CA LEU A 37 7.91 3.10 -5.40
C LEU A 37 7.13 4.41 -5.61
N ILE A 38 6.48 4.91 -4.55
CA ILE A 38 5.73 6.17 -4.55
C ILE A 38 6.69 7.37 -4.74
N ASP A 39 7.81 7.40 -4.01
CA ASP A 39 8.83 8.47 -4.13
C ASP A 39 9.43 8.56 -5.54
N LEU A 40 9.50 7.43 -6.23
CA LEU A 40 9.97 7.34 -7.62
C LEU A 40 8.86 7.71 -8.64
N GLY A 41 7.64 7.97 -8.18
CA GLY A 41 6.50 8.37 -9.01
C GLY A 41 5.85 7.22 -9.79
N TRP A 42 6.13 5.98 -9.41
CA TRP A 42 5.64 4.81 -10.14
C TRP A 42 4.30 4.33 -9.59
N ALA A 43 3.30 4.22 -10.47
CA ALA A 43 1.97 3.66 -10.17
C ALA A 43 1.44 4.05 -8.78
N VAL A 44 1.52 5.35 -8.48
CA VAL A 44 1.34 5.92 -7.12
C VAL A 44 0.04 5.45 -6.49
N ASP A 45 -1.08 5.51 -7.22
CA ASP A 45 -2.41 5.13 -6.71
C ASP A 45 -2.46 3.67 -6.22
N ALA A 46 -1.98 2.72 -7.04
CA ALA A 46 -1.96 1.31 -6.67
C ALA A 46 -1.02 1.04 -5.49
N ASN A 47 0.14 1.70 -5.48
CA ASN A 47 1.14 1.53 -4.43
C ASN A 47 0.72 2.14 -3.10
N ARG A 48 -0.08 3.22 -3.08
CA ARG A 48 -0.65 3.79 -1.84
C ARG A 48 -1.62 2.82 -1.16
N GLY A 49 -2.44 2.12 -1.95
CA GLY A 49 -3.33 1.08 -1.42
C GLY A 49 -2.56 -0.08 -0.79
N GLU A 50 -1.51 -0.54 -1.46
CA GLU A 50 -0.67 -1.62 -0.90
C GLU A 50 0.15 -1.18 0.31
N LEU A 51 0.69 0.03 0.29
CA LEU A 51 1.35 0.64 1.44
C LEU A 51 0.40 0.73 2.64
N ALA A 52 -0.84 1.19 2.44
CA ALA A 52 -1.82 1.26 3.50
C ALA A 52 -2.10 -0.13 4.12
N VAL A 53 -2.21 -1.18 3.29
CA VAL A 53 -2.39 -2.56 3.76
C VAL A 53 -1.18 -3.05 4.55
N ALA A 54 0.04 -2.77 4.08
CA ALA A 54 1.28 -3.09 4.79
C ALA A 54 1.31 -2.41 6.17
N LEU A 55 1.04 -1.10 6.21
CA LEU A 55 1.02 -0.30 7.43
C LEU A 55 -0.06 -0.75 8.43
N ILE A 56 -1.27 -1.11 7.95
CA ILE A 56 -2.34 -1.66 8.81
C ILE A 56 -1.85 -2.94 9.50
N ASN A 57 -1.33 -3.90 8.74
CA ASN A 57 -0.86 -5.17 9.29
C ASN A 57 0.41 -4.99 10.16
N GLY A 58 1.24 -4.00 9.85
CA GLY A 58 2.38 -3.53 10.64
C GLY A 58 1.98 -2.68 11.86
N ARG A 59 0.68 -2.54 12.18
CA ARG A 59 0.16 -1.78 13.34
C ARG A 59 0.42 -0.27 13.30
N ARG A 60 0.85 0.26 12.16
CA ARG A 60 1.14 1.69 11.89
C ARG A 60 -0.12 2.42 11.39
N MET A 61 -1.19 2.38 12.19
CA MET A 61 -2.54 2.85 11.79
C MET A 61 -2.60 4.34 11.44
N GLY A 62 -1.79 5.18 12.07
CA GLY A 62 -1.75 6.62 11.78
C GLY A 62 -1.21 6.89 10.38
N GLU A 63 -0.14 6.19 10.02
CA GLU A 63 0.51 6.31 8.71
C GLU A 63 -0.37 5.70 7.62
N ALA A 64 -1.01 4.56 7.89
CA ALA A 64 -1.99 3.96 6.98
C ALA A 64 -3.12 4.93 6.65
N ALA A 65 -3.69 5.60 7.66
CA ALA A 65 -4.76 6.58 7.48
C ALA A 65 -4.32 7.75 6.60
N GLU A 66 -3.08 8.22 6.75
CA GLU A 66 -2.56 9.30 5.92
C GLU A 66 -2.40 8.86 4.46
N GLN A 67 -1.87 7.66 4.20
CA GLN A 67 -1.73 7.15 2.83
C GLN A 67 -3.08 6.93 2.14
N ILE A 68 -4.09 6.45 2.89
CA ILE A 68 -5.46 6.33 2.38
C ILE A 68 -6.04 7.69 2.05
N ARG A 69 -5.87 8.69 2.94
CA ARG A 69 -6.34 10.05 2.72
C ARG A 69 -5.69 10.69 1.48
N LEU A 70 -4.39 10.50 1.30
CA LEU A 70 -3.66 10.99 0.13
C LEU A 70 -4.16 10.31 -1.15
N GLY A 71 -4.32 8.99 -1.13
CA GLY A 71 -4.81 8.25 -2.29
C GLY A 71 -6.26 8.60 -2.66
N LEU A 72 -7.15 8.80 -1.69
CA LEU A 72 -8.52 9.26 -1.94
C LEU A 72 -8.59 10.72 -2.39
N ALA A 73 -7.63 11.57 -2.00
CA ALA A 73 -7.56 12.93 -2.51
C ALA A 73 -7.16 12.96 -4.00
N GLU A 74 -6.31 12.03 -4.43
CA GLU A 74 -5.90 11.85 -5.83
C GLU A 74 -6.98 11.13 -6.65
N ASN A 75 -7.58 10.07 -6.10
CA ASN A 75 -8.66 9.29 -6.71
C ASN A 75 -9.80 9.02 -5.71
N PRO A 76 -10.79 9.93 -5.60
CA PRO A 76 -11.92 9.79 -4.68
C PRO A 76 -12.83 8.58 -4.97
N GLY A 77 -12.72 7.99 -6.17
CA GLY A 77 -13.52 6.84 -6.59
C GLY A 77 -12.90 5.48 -6.28
N ASP A 78 -11.74 5.44 -5.61
CA ASP A 78 -11.09 4.18 -5.24
C ASP A 78 -11.85 3.47 -4.11
N SER A 79 -12.72 2.55 -4.51
CA SER A 79 -13.50 1.71 -3.60
C SER A 79 -12.64 0.89 -2.63
N ARG A 80 -11.41 0.52 -3.02
CA ARG A 80 -10.50 -0.24 -2.15
C ARG A 80 -10.00 0.66 -1.03
N LEU A 81 -9.55 1.88 -1.35
CA LEU A 81 -9.12 2.84 -0.33
C LEU A 81 -10.27 3.27 0.58
N ALA A 82 -11.47 3.48 0.04
CA ALA A 82 -12.67 3.78 0.84
C ALA A 82 -12.98 2.64 1.83
N THR A 83 -12.85 1.38 1.39
CA THR A 83 -13.03 0.21 2.26
C THR A 83 -11.98 0.16 3.38
N LEU A 84 -10.73 0.48 3.08
CA LEU A 84 -9.65 0.55 4.08
C LEU A 84 -9.88 1.68 5.07
N GLU A 85 -10.37 2.84 4.62
CA GLU A 85 -10.73 3.97 5.47
C GLU A 85 -11.80 3.57 6.49
N ASP A 86 -12.88 2.94 6.03
CA ASP A 86 -13.95 2.44 6.89
C ASP A 86 -13.46 1.39 7.89
N ALA A 87 -12.56 0.50 7.46
CA ALA A 87 -11.98 -0.51 8.33
C ALA A 87 -11.14 0.10 9.46
N ILE A 88 -10.27 1.07 9.15
CA ILE A 88 -9.47 1.79 10.15
C ILE A 88 -10.37 2.62 11.08
N ARG A 89 -11.37 3.31 10.54
CA ARG A 89 -12.33 4.09 11.32
C ARG A 89 -13.08 3.20 12.32
N THR A 90 -13.60 2.07 11.86
CA THR A 90 -14.28 1.08 12.72
C THR A 90 -13.33 0.51 13.79
N ALA A 91 -12.09 0.19 13.43
CA ALA A 91 -11.08 -0.29 14.36
C ALA A 91 -10.79 0.74 15.47
N ARG A 92 -10.69 2.02 15.10
CA ARG A 92 -10.50 3.14 16.04
C ARG A 92 -11.69 3.29 16.98
N GLU A 93 -12.92 3.26 16.45
CA GLU A 93 -14.16 3.41 17.23
C GLU A 93 -14.38 2.25 18.20
N THR A 94 -14.09 1.02 17.75
CA THR A 94 -14.36 -0.20 18.52
C THR A 94 -13.17 -0.66 19.38
N GLY A 95 -11.98 -0.10 19.17
CA GLY A 95 -10.73 -0.56 19.77
C GLY A 95 -10.27 -1.93 19.28
N LYS A 96 -10.94 -2.52 18.27
CA LYS A 96 -10.58 -3.83 17.74
C LYS A 96 -9.39 -3.72 16.78
N ALA A 97 -8.50 -4.69 16.84
CA ALA A 97 -7.45 -4.85 15.84
C ALA A 97 -8.08 -5.10 14.46
N VAL A 98 -7.62 -4.37 13.45
CA VAL A 98 -7.87 -4.66 12.05
C VAL A 98 -6.62 -5.25 11.43
N ASN A 99 -6.78 -6.36 10.72
CA ASN A 99 -5.76 -6.96 9.87
C ASN A 99 -6.40 -7.16 8.50
N ILE A 100 -5.68 -6.80 7.44
CA ILE A 100 -6.18 -6.97 6.08
C ILE A 100 -5.50 -8.22 5.53
N ALA A 101 -6.31 -9.25 5.24
CA ALA A 101 -5.80 -10.45 4.60
C ALA A 101 -5.23 -10.05 3.23
N TYR A 102 -3.96 -10.39 3.01
CA TYR A 102 -3.30 -10.16 1.73
C TYR A 102 -3.29 -11.46 0.93
N THR A 103 -3.99 -11.47 -0.21
CA THR A 103 -4.02 -12.59 -1.14
C THR A 103 -3.60 -12.10 -2.52
N THR A 104 -2.70 -12.82 -3.17
CA THR A 104 -2.13 -12.44 -4.47
C THR A 104 -2.97 -12.92 -5.65
N ASP A 105 -4.31 -12.83 -5.57
CA ASP A 105 -5.19 -13.21 -6.69
C ASP A 105 -4.92 -12.41 -7.99
N LEU A 106 -4.02 -11.42 -7.93
CA LEU A 106 -3.63 -10.52 -9.01
C LEU A 106 -2.38 -10.93 -9.81
N MET A 107 -1.73 -12.08 -9.57
CA MET A 107 -0.60 -12.52 -10.41
C MET A 107 -0.98 -13.46 -11.57
N ASN A 108 -2.28 -13.69 -11.81
CA ASN A 108 -2.78 -14.62 -12.83
C ASN A 108 -3.56 -13.97 -13.99
N GLN A 109 -3.35 -12.68 -14.28
CA GLN A 109 -3.95 -12.03 -15.45
C GLN A 109 -2.91 -11.27 -16.28
#